data_AF-A0A9Q9UWP1-F1
#
_entry.id   AF-A0A9Q9UWP1-F1
#
_cell.length_a   1.000
_cell.length_b   1.000
_cell.length_c   1.000
_cell.angle_alpha   90.00
_cell.angle_beta   90.00
_cell.angle_gamma   90.00
#
_symmetry.space_group_name_H-M   'P 1'
#
loop_
_entity.id
_entity.type
_entity.pdbx_description
1 polymer ?
#
loop_
_entity_poly.entity_id
_entity_poly.type
_entity_poly.pdbx_seq_one_letter_code
_entity_poly.pdbx_strand_id
1 'polypeptide(L)'
;MGLKARQDYRVINLWEVEAELVLEQPLPPLFPFVPILFGGGSESKLRSAVQALRADQTLNQLEPLLAFFASFVLEIPLIQQIMRWDMTVLRESLRCAFRIKN
;
A
#
# COMPACT_ATOMS: atom_id res chain seq x y z
N MET A 1 -23.26 7.66 -37.45
CA MET A 1 -21.87 8.08 -37.18
C MET A 1 -21.58 7.78 -35.72
N GLY A 2 -20.72 6.80 -35.43
CA GLY A 2 -20.48 6.32 -34.05
C GLY A 2 -19.23 6.94 -33.46
N LEU A 3 -19.37 7.64 -32.34
CA LEU A 3 -18.25 8.15 -31.55
C LEU A 3 -17.49 6.95 -30.96
N LYS A 4 -16.25 6.73 -31.40
CA LYS A 4 -15.33 5.81 -30.72
C LYS A 4 -14.55 6.61 -29.68
N ALA A 5 -14.93 6.47 -28.41
CA ALA A 5 -14.11 6.92 -27.30
C ALA A 5 -12.89 6.00 -27.20
N ARG A 6 -11.72 6.50 -27.61
CA ARG A 6 -10.45 5.79 -27.43
C ARG A 6 -9.87 6.20 -26.08
N GLN A 7 -9.81 5.24 -25.14
CA GLN A 7 -9.03 5.40 -23.92
C GLN A 7 -7.65 4.78 -24.17
N ASP A 8 -6.62 5.63 -24.18
CA ASP A 8 -5.24 5.16 -24.21
C ASP A 8 -4.81 4.85 -22.77
N TYR A 9 -4.66 3.57 -22.46
CA TYR A 9 -4.14 3.13 -21.18
C TYR A 9 -2.61 3.05 -21.25
N ARG A 10 -1.90 3.60 -20.25
CA ARG A 10 -0.47 3.37 -20.06
C ARG A 10 -0.28 2.44 -18.86
N VAL A 11 0.43 1.35 -19.09
CA VAL A 11 0.87 0.43 -18.02
C VAL A 11 2.15 1.02 -17.43
N ILE A 12 2.16 1.21 -16.11
CA ILE A 12 3.33 1.72 -15.37
C ILE A 12 3.76 0.64 -14.39
N ASN A 13 5.05 0.33 -14.40
CA ASN A 13 5.68 -0.58 -13.45
C ASN A 13 5.86 0.15 -12.11
N LEU A 14 5.05 -0.20 -11.11
CA LEU A 14 5.09 0.48 -9.80
C LEU A 14 6.42 0.31 -9.06
N TRP A 15 7.13 -0.80 -9.29
CA TRP A 15 8.45 -1.05 -8.69
C TRP A 15 9.59 -0.21 -9.29
N GLU A 16 9.34 0.50 -10.40
CA GLU A 16 10.28 1.47 -11.00
C GLU A 16 9.98 2.90 -10.54
N VAL A 17 8.83 3.13 -9.90
CA VAL A 17 8.43 4.44 -9.39
C VAL A 17 9.03 4.64 -8.01
N GLU A 18 9.74 5.74 -7.81
CA GLU A 18 10.31 6.07 -6.49
C GLU A 18 9.22 6.40 -5.48
N ALA A 19 9.31 5.76 -4.30
CA ALA A 19 8.41 6.05 -3.20
C ALA A 19 8.49 7.51 -2.73
N GLU A 20 9.65 8.13 -2.88
CA GLU A 20 9.86 9.54 -2.53
C GLU A 20 8.98 10.46 -3.37
N LEU A 21 8.92 10.24 -4.69
CA LEU A 21 8.12 11.05 -5.62
C LEU A 21 6.63 11.04 -5.25
N VAL A 22 6.11 9.89 -4.81
CA VAL A 22 4.70 9.74 -4.40
C VAL A 22 4.42 10.46 -3.08
N LEU A 23 5.41 10.56 -2.19
CA LEU A 23 5.29 11.26 -0.90
C LEU A 23 5.51 12.77 -1.04
N GLU A 24 6.44 13.21 -1.88
CA GLU A 24 6.75 14.64 -2.14
C GLU A 24 5.68 15.32 -2.98
N GLN A 25 5.22 14.65 -4.04
CA GLN A 25 4.09 15.10 -4.86
C GLN A 25 2.92 14.18 -4.53
N PRO A 26 2.13 14.50 -3.48
CA PRO A 26 1.14 13.59 -2.94
C PRO A 26 0.17 13.20 -4.04
N LEU A 27 0.28 11.96 -4.49
CA LEU A 27 -0.65 11.28 -5.38
C LEU A 27 -1.43 10.31 -4.50
N PRO A 28 -2.55 10.75 -3.92
CA PRO A 28 -3.16 10.01 -2.82
C PRO A 28 -3.59 8.57 -3.16
N PRO A 29 -4.04 8.27 -4.41
CA PRO A 29 -4.30 6.90 -4.84
C PRO A 29 -3.08 5.96 -4.84
N LEU A 30 -1.85 6.51 -4.85
CA LEU A 30 -0.61 5.73 -4.87
C LEU A 30 -0.07 5.40 -3.48
N PHE A 31 -0.55 6.04 -2.41
CA PHE A 31 -0.16 5.75 -1.04
C PHE A 31 -0.25 4.28 -0.62
N PRO A 32 -1.32 3.51 -0.94
CA PRO A 32 -1.36 2.10 -0.57
C PRO A 32 -0.29 1.26 -1.26
N PHE A 33 0.29 1.73 -2.36
CA PHE A 33 1.32 1.02 -3.10
C PHE A 33 2.74 1.39 -2.66
N VAL A 34 2.91 2.36 -1.75
CA VAL A 34 4.23 2.76 -1.21
C VAL A 34 5.13 1.57 -0.84
N PRO A 35 4.64 0.48 -0.20
CA PRO A 35 5.50 -0.65 0.14
C PRO A 35 6.14 -1.35 -1.08
N ILE A 36 5.46 -1.35 -2.24
CA ILE A 36 5.94 -2.00 -3.48
C ILE A 36 6.67 -1.03 -4.41
N LEU A 37 6.69 0.27 -4.09
CA LEU A 37 7.43 1.28 -4.84
C LEU A 37 8.94 1.12 -4.62
N PHE A 38 9.72 1.63 -5.58
CA PHE A 38 11.17 1.63 -5.47
C PHE A 38 11.62 2.39 -4.22
N GLY A 39 12.34 1.68 -3.33
CA GLY A 39 12.82 2.25 -2.07
C GLY A 39 11.72 2.60 -1.07
N GLY A 40 10.52 2.02 -1.18
CA GLY A 40 9.37 2.27 -0.30
C GLY A 40 9.22 1.31 0.88
N GLY A 41 10.00 0.22 0.91
CA GLY A 41 10.07 -0.73 2.04
C GLY A 41 10.81 -0.20 3.28
N SER A 42 10.89 1.11 3.48
CA SER A 42 11.50 1.72 4.67
C SER A 42 10.42 2.11 5.68
N GLU A 43 10.67 1.87 6.97
CA GLU A 43 9.74 2.21 8.05
C GLU A 43 9.29 3.68 8.02
N SER A 44 10.22 4.61 7.80
CA SER A 44 9.93 6.05 7.75
C SER A 44 8.91 6.37 6.65
N LYS A 45 9.10 5.83 5.44
CA LYS A 45 8.20 6.04 4.30
C LYS A 45 6.84 5.39 4.52
N LEU A 46 6.82 4.21 5.14
CA LEU A 46 5.57 3.55 5.50
C LEU A 46 4.77 4.36 6.53
N ARG A 47 5.43 4.88 7.58
CA ARG A 47 4.79 5.76 8.56
C ARG A 47 4.23 7.02 7.90
N SER A 48 5.00 7.66 7.02
CA SER A 48 4.55 8.84 6.28
C SER A 48 3.33 8.54 5.41
N ALA A 49 3.33 7.41 4.69
CA ALA A 49 2.20 6.99 3.87
C ALA A 49 0.93 6.71 4.69
N VAL A 50 1.07 6.05 5.84
CA VAL A 50 -0.05 5.80 6.77
C VAL A 50 -0.60 7.10 7.35
N GLN A 51 0.27 8.04 7.74
CA GLN A 51 -0.15 9.35 8.21
C GLN A 51 -0.90 10.13 7.12
N ALA A 52 -0.41 10.07 5.88
CA ALA A 52 -1.06 10.71 4.74
C ALA A 52 -2.44 10.09 4.42
N LEU A 53 -2.59 8.76 4.53
CA LEU A 53 -3.87 8.08 4.38
C LEU A 53 -4.87 8.46 5.49
N ARG A 54 -4.40 8.59 6.73
CA ARG A 54 -5.24 8.96 7.88
C ARG A 54 -5.63 10.44 7.88
N ALA A 55 -4.85 11.29 7.21
CA ALA A 55 -5.17 12.71 7.06
C ALA A 55 -6.40 12.94 6.16
N ASP A 56 -6.77 11.98 5.32
CA ASP A 56 -7.91 12.06 4.41
C ASP A 56 -8.99 11.02 4.80
N GLN A 57 -10.20 11.51 5.09
CA GLN A 57 -11.32 10.66 5.52
C GLN A 57 -11.73 9.62 4.46
N THR A 58 -11.51 9.92 3.17
CA THR A 58 -11.84 9.02 2.06
C THR A 58 -10.77 7.94 1.91
N LEU A 59 -9.50 8.31 2.06
CA LEU A 59 -8.37 7.42 1.83
C LEU A 59 -8.02 6.56 3.04
N ASN A 60 -8.51 6.90 4.23
CA ASN A 60 -8.35 6.09 5.42
C ASN A 60 -8.85 4.63 5.22
N GLN A 61 -9.84 4.44 4.34
CA GLN A 61 -10.33 3.11 3.97
C GLN A 61 -9.30 2.26 3.19
N LEU A 62 -8.26 2.88 2.64
CA LEU A 62 -7.17 2.24 1.90
C LEU A 62 -5.99 1.84 2.80
N GLU A 63 -6.01 2.20 4.10
CA GLU A 63 -4.99 1.77 5.06
C GLU A 63 -4.80 0.24 5.10
N PRO A 64 -5.86 -0.60 5.06
CA PRO A 64 -5.69 -2.05 5.00
C PRO A 64 -5.00 -2.55 3.74
N LEU A 65 -5.16 -1.84 2.63
CA LEU A 65 -4.50 -2.19 1.38
C LEU A 65 -2.99 -1.90 1.48
N LEU A 66 -2.61 -0.78 2.10
CA LEU A 66 -1.21 -0.47 2.42
C LEU A 66 -0.59 -1.56 3.29
N ALA A 67 -1.30 -1.97 4.33
CA ALA A 67 -0.85 -3.02 5.25
C ALA A 67 -0.61 -4.36 4.54
N PHE A 68 -1.53 -4.72 3.63
CA PHE A 68 -1.44 -5.94 2.85
C PHE A 68 -0.15 -5.94 2.03
N PHE A 69 0.13 -4.86 1.29
CA PHE A 69 1.37 -4.75 0.52
C PHE A 69 2.62 -4.71 1.39
N ALA A 70 2.58 -4.01 2.52
CA ALA A 70 3.66 -4.00 3.49
C ALA A 70 3.99 -5.42 3.99
N SER A 71 2.99 -6.28 4.19
CA SER A 71 3.18 -7.66 4.68
C SER A 71 3.96 -8.57 3.74
N PHE A 72 4.05 -8.22 2.45
CA PHE A 72 4.88 -8.96 1.48
C PHE A 72 6.32 -8.48 1.41
N VAL A 73 6.57 -7.22 1.80
CA VAL A 73 7.86 -6.55 1.60
C VAL A 73 8.65 -6.41 2.91
N LEU A 74 7.97 -6.31 4.05
CA LEU A 74 8.56 -6.10 5.37
C LEU A 74 8.38 -7.32 6.27
N GLU A 75 9.38 -7.60 7.11
CA GLU A 75 9.27 -8.62 8.16
C GLU A 75 8.19 -8.22 9.19
N ILE A 76 7.38 -9.22 9.57
CA ILE A 76 6.17 -9.11 10.41
C ILE A 76 6.29 -8.19 11.66
N PRO A 77 7.40 -8.18 12.45
CA PRO A 77 7.44 -7.36 13.67
C PRO A 77 7.35 -5.85 13.43
N LEU A 78 7.83 -5.35 12.28
CA LEU A 78 7.87 -3.92 11.98
C LEU A 78 6.47 -3.36 11.64
N ILE A 79 5.66 -4.16 10.95
CA ILE A 79 4.31 -3.79 10.53
C ILE A 79 3.38 -3.63 11.74
N GLN A 80 3.55 -4.48 12.75
CA GLN A 80 2.77 -4.42 14.00
C GLN A 80 3.03 -3.13 14.78
N GLN A 81 4.29 -2.67 14.82
CA GLN A 81 4.67 -1.42 15.50
C GLN A 81 4.26 -0.15 14.74
N ILE A 82 4.21 -0.20 13.40
CA ILE A 82 3.85 0.95 12.58
C ILE A 82 2.33 1.12 12.51
N MET A 83 1.59 0.02 12.33
CA MET A 83 0.16 0.06 12.03
C MET A 83 -0.72 0.04 13.28
N ARG A 84 -0.20 -0.36 14.45
CA ARG A 84 -1.01 -0.54 15.69
C ARG A 84 -2.25 -1.43 15.43
N TRP A 85 -2.11 -2.41 14.53
CA TRP A 85 -3.20 -3.30 14.15
C TRP A 85 -3.55 -4.26 15.29
N ASP A 86 -4.84 -4.35 15.60
CA ASP A 86 -5.36 -5.25 16.62
C ASP A 86 -5.05 -6.70 16.23
N MET A 87 -4.35 -7.40 17.13
CA MET A 87 -3.76 -8.73 16.91
C MET A 87 -4.77 -9.83 16.60
N THR A 88 -6.06 -9.56 16.77
CA THR A 88 -7.15 -10.50 16.50
C THR A 88 -7.38 -10.70 15.01
N VAL A 89 -7.37 -9.64 14.20
CA VAL A 89 -7.73 -9.71 12.76
C VAL A 89 -6.61 -10.33 11.91
N LEU A 90 -5.34 -10.06 12.23
CA LEU A 90 -4.18 -10.66 11.55
C LEU A 90 -4.11 -12.17 11.76
N ARG A 91 -4.50 -12.68 12.94
CA ARG A 91 -4.37 -14.10 13.27
C ARG A 91 -5.32 -14.98 12.46
N GLU A 92 -6.50 -14.48 12.12
CA GLU A 92 -7.47 -15.21 11.29
C GLU A 92 -7.21 -15.03 9.79
N SER A 93 -6.89 -13.81 9.36
CA SER A 93 -6.70 -13.50 7.94
C SER A 93 -5.42 -14.11 7.36
N LEU A 94 -4.30 -14.06 8.10
CA LEU A 94 -3.04 -14.69 7.66
C LEU A 94 -3.11 -16.22 7.71
N ARG A 95 -3.96 -16.82 8.56
CA ARG A 95 -4.11 -18.29 8.61
C ARG A 95 -4.77 -18.84 7.35
N CYS A 96 -5.71 -18.10 6.76
CA CYS A 96 -6.30 -18.44 5.48
C CYS A 96 -5.31 -18.23 4.31
N ALA A 97 -4.54 -17.14 4.32
CA ALA A 97 -3.57 -16.87 3.26
C ALA A 97 -2.38 -17.85 3.27
N PHE A 98 -1.92 -18.30 4.44
CA PHE A 98 -0.79 -19.23 4.55
C PHE A 98 -1.18 -20.70 4.28
N ARG A 99 -2.46 -21.07 4.44
CA ARG A 99 -2.93 -22.44 4.17
C ARG A 99 -2.98 -22.79 2.68
N ILE A 100 -2.87 -21.80 1.78
CA ILE A 100 -2.84 -22.03 0.32
C ILE A 100 -1.39 -22.29 -0.16
N LYS A 101 -0.38 -22.08 0.68
CA LYS A 101 1.04 -22.27 0.34
C LYS A 101 1.68 -23.55 0.89
N ASN A 102 0.93 -24.43 1.56
CA ASN A 102 1.43 -25.73 2.04
C ASN A 102 0.60 -26.90 1.50
#